data_AF-A0A2V6FLS2-F1
#
_entry.id   AF-A0A2V6FLS2-F1
#
_cell.length_a   1.000
_cell.length_b   1.000
_cell.length_c   1.000
_cell.angle_alpha   90.00
_cell.angle_beta   90.00
_cell.angle_gamma   90.00
#
_symmetry.space_group_name_H-M   'P 1'
#
loop_
_entity.id
_entity.type
_entity.pdbx_description
1 polymer ?
#
loop_
_entity_poly.entity_id
_entity_poly.type
_entity_poly.pdbx_seq_one_letter_code
_entity_poly.pdbx_strand_id
1 'polypeptide(L)' 'MKWKIAIFLAMLVAMAPMANAVIVNIEVGDRPYYIHGPGYYVGRVYWVWVPGHWGWRHHHKVWIHGHYAPR' A
#
# COMPACT_ATOMS: atom_id res chain seq x y z
N MET A 1 28.53 18.45 31.35
CA MET A 1 28.33 17.18 30.58
C MET A 1 26.88 16.71 30.59
N LYS A 2 26.20 16.69 31.75
CA LYS A 2 24.79 16.30 31.95
C LYS A 2 23.80 16.93 30.94
N TRP A 3 23.93 18.23 30.68
CA TRP A 3 23.04 18.97 29.77
C TRP A 3 23.22 18.62 28.29
N LYS A 4 24.44 18.29 27.86
CA LYS A 4 24.71 17.88 26.48
C LYS A 4 24.04 16.54 26.18
N ILE A 5 24.03 15.63 27.17
CA ILE A 5 23.37 14.33 27.09
C ILE A 5 21.85 14.50 27.04
N ALA A 6 21.29 15.40 27.85
CA ALA A 6 19.86 15.70 27.83
C ALA A 6 19.39 16.28 26.48
N ILE A 7 20.18 17.19 25.89
CA ILE A 7 19.89 17.74 24.55
C ILE A 7 19.96 16.64 23.49
N PHE A 8 20.97 15.77 23.56
CA PHE A 8 21.10 14.64 22.63
C PHE A 8 19.91 13.67 22.72
N LEU A 9 19.47 13.35 23.93
CA LEU A 9 18.30 12.50 24.17
C LEU A 9 17.00 13.16 23.68
N ALA A 10 16.82 14.46 23.91
CA ALA A 10 15.65 15.20 23.46
C ALA A 10 15.55 15.22 21.92
N MET A 11 16.68 15.40 21.22
CA MET A 11 16.72 15.31 19.76
C MET A 11 16.39 13.90 19.26
N LEU A 12 16.86 12.86 19.94
CA LEU A 12 16.58 11.46 19.58
C LEU A 12 15.08 11.13 19.71
N VAL A 13 14.43 11.61 20.78
CA VAL A 13 12.99 11.41 21.02
C VAL A 13 12.15 12.20 20.01
N ALA A 14 12.58 13.40 19.61
CA ALA A 14 11.90 14.20 18.59
C ALA A 14 11.91 13.54 17.20
N MET A 15 12.89 12.67 16.92
CA MET A 15 12.98 11.92 15.66
C MET A 15 12.14 10.64 15.64
N ALA A 16 11.55 10.23 16.77
CA ALA A 16 10.83 8.96 16.89
C ALA A 16 9.54 8.80 16.06
N PRO A 17 8.74 9.84 15.72
CA PRO A 17 7.49 9.60 14.98
C PRO A 17 7.70 9.51 13.45
N MET A 18 8.93 9.52 12.95
CA MET A 18 9.20 9.45 11.50
C MET A 18 9.34 8.02 10.96
N ALA A 19 8.93 6.99 11.71
CA ALA A 19 8.73 5.66 11.16
C ALA A 19 7.25 5.50 10.80
N ASN A 20 6.80 6.17 9.74
CA ASN A 20 5.54 5.78 9.11
C ASN A 20 5.77 4.39 8.55
N ALA A 21 5.21 3.37 9.20
CA ALA A 21 5.13 2.03 8.62
C ALA A 21 4.36 2.16 7.31
N VAL A 22 5.08 2.17 6.18
CA VAL A 22 4.46 1.93 4.88
C VAL A 22 4.12 0.45 4.89
N ILE A 23 2.91 0.13 5.36
CA ILE A 23 2.36 -1.21 5.26
C ILE A 23 2.16 -1.46 3.76
N VAL A 24 3.13 -2.13 3.15
CA VAL A 24 2.95 -2.74 1.83
C VAL A 24 2.11 -3.99 2.08
N ASN A 25 0.78 -3.82 2.11
CA ASN A 25 -0.14 -4.93 2.27
C ASN A 25 -0.18 -5.68 0.94
N ILE A 26 0.67 -6.70 0.79
CA ILE A 26 0.58 -7.63 -0.33
C ILE A 26 -0.57 -8.57 0.03
N GLU A 27 -1.76 -8.24 -0.45
CA GLU A 27 -2.93 -9.02 -0.12
C GLU A 27 -3.00 -10.26 -0.99
N VAL A 28 -3.64 -11.31 -0.48
CA VAL A 28 -3.92 -12.53 -1.26
C VAL A 28 -4.70 -12.20 -2.54
N GLY A 29 -5.45 -11.09 -2.55
CA GLY A 29 -6.14 -10.55 -3.73
C GLY A 29 -5.20 -10.09 -4.85
N ASP A 30 -3.94 -9.75 -4.56
CA ASP A 30 -2.93 -9.35 -5.55
C ASP A 30 -2.22 -10.55 -6.18
N ARG A 31 -2.48 -11.78 -5.69
CA ARG A 31 -1.93 -13.02 -6.26
C ARG A 31 -2.10 -13.16 -7.78
N PRO A 32 -3.22 -12.75 -8.41
CA PRO A 32 -3.37 -12.79 -9.87
C PRO A 32 -2.38 -11.90 -10.60
N TYR A 33 -1.99 -10.75 -10.03
CA TYR A 33 -1.00 -9.85 -10.63
C TYR A 33 0.35 -10.53 -10.80
N TYR A 34 0.78 -11.30 -9.80
CA TYR A 34 2.05 -12.03 -9.86
C TYR A 34 2.05 -13.18 -10.87
N ILE A 35 0.87 -13.58 -11.39
CA ILE A 35 0.72 -14.64 -12.39
C ILE A 35 0.70 -14.06 -13.80
N HIS A 36 -0.07 -13.00 -14.05
CA HIS A 36 -0.29 -12.46 -15.40
C HIS A 36 0.37 -11.11 -15.67
N GLY A 37 0.93 -10.46 -14.65
CA GLY A 37 1.59 -9.16 -14.76
C GLY A 37 0.61 -8.00 -15.03
N PRO A 38 1.06 -6.90 -15.65
CA PRO A 38 0.24 -5.69 -15.82
C PRO A 38 -0.99 -5.88 -16.73
N GLY A 39 -1.01 -6.92 -17.57
CA GLY A 39 -2.17 -7.25 -18.39
C GLY A 39 -1.93 -8.47 -19.27
N TYR A 40 -3.03 -9.06 -19.74
CA TYR A 40 -3.01 -10.26 -20.58
C TYR A 40 -4.22 -10.29 -21.52
N TYR A 41 -4.11 -11.06 -22.61
CA TYR A 41 -5.22 -11.29 -23.53
C TYR A 41 -6.00 -12.55 -23.16
N VAL A 42 -7.32 -12.47 -23.21
CA VAL A 42 -8.24 -13.62 -23.23
C VAL A 42 -9.04 -13.53 -24.52
N GLY A 43 -8.65 -14.35 -25.50
CA GLY A 43 -9.22 -14.26 -26.85
C GLY A 43 -8.95 -12.90 -27.49
N ARG A 44 -10.01 -12.13 -27.75
CA ARG A 44 -9.95 -10.78 -28.34
C ARG A 44 -10.02 -9.64 -27.32
N VAL A 45 -10.16 -9.95 -26.03
CA VAL A 45 -10.30 -8.95 -24.96
C VAL A 45 -8.98 -8.80 -24.21
N TYR A 46 -8.54 -7.56 -24.02
CA TYR A 46 -7.37 -7.25 -23.19
C TYR A 46 -7.81 -6.98 -21.76
N TRP A 47 -7.22 -7.68 -20.81
CA TRP A 47 -7.45 -7.52 -19.39
C TRP A 47 -6.28 -6.76 -18.78
N VAL A 48 -6.56 -5.67 -18.05
CA VAL A 48 -5.55 -4.83 -17.39
C VAL A 48 -5.70 -4.93 -15.87
N TRP A 49 -4.57 -4.97 -15.17
CA TRP A 49 -4.56 -4.95 -13.71
C TRP A 49 -4.97 -3.57 -13.18
N VAL A 50 -6.01 -3.55 -12.36
CA VAL A 50 -6.43 -2.38 -11.59
C VAL A 50 -5.90 -2.58 -10.15
N PRO A 51 -4.95 -1.74 -9.69
CA PRO A 51 -4.41 -1.88 -8.34
C PRO A 51 -5.47 -1.64 -7.27
N GLY A 52 -5.28 -2.27 -6.12
CA GLY A 52 -6.14 -2.05 -4.96
C GLY A 52 -6.15 -0.59 -4.52
N HIS A 53 -7.30 -0.11 -4.08
CA HIS A 53 -7.48 1.27 -3.64
C HIS A 53 -8.53 1.37 -2.54
N TRP A 54 -8.44 2.44 -1.75
CA TRP A 54 -9.49 2.77 -0.80
C TRP A 54 -10.68 3.40 -1.52
N GLY A 55 -11.86 2.85 -1.29
CA GLY A 55 -13.12 3.42 -1.75
C GLY A 55 -14.10 3.66 -0.59
N TRP A 56 -15.19 4.34 -0.88
CA TRP A 56 -16.29 4.52 0.06
C TRP A 56 -17.45 3.59 -0.32
N ARG A 57 -17.95 2.82 0.65
CA ARG A 57 -19.18 2.02 0.52
C ARG A 57 -20.02 2.20 1.77
N HIS A 58 -21.31 2.52 1.60
CA HIS A 58 -22.27 2.67 2.70
C HIS A 58 -21.73 3.52 3.88
N HIS A 59 -21.15 4.68 3.60
CA HIS A 59 -20.55 5.57 4.62
C HIS A 59 -19.35 4.99 5.39
N HIS A 60 -18.74 3.92 4.91
CA HIS A 60 -17.50 3.36 5.43
C HIS A 60 -16.39 3.40 4.37
N LYS A 61 -15.18 3.71 4.81
CA LYS A 61 -13.98 3.59 3.98
C LYS A 61 -13.57 2.11 3.96
N VAL A 62 -13.63 1.50 2.78
CA VAL A 62 -13.32 0.08 2.58
C VAL A 62 -12.16 -0.06 1.61
N TRP A 63 -11.32 -1.06 1.84
CA TRP A 63 -10.28 -1.42 0.90
C TRP A 63 -10.89 -2.25 -0.23
N ILE A 64 -10.67 -1.81 -1.46
CA ILE A 64 -11.09 -2.50 -2.68
C ILE A 64 -9.84 -3.18 -3.23
N HIS A 65 -9.86 -4.52 -3.20
CA HIS A 65 -8.75 -5.34 -3.66
C HIS A 65 -8.47 -5.14 -5.16
N GLY A 66 -7.21 -5.32 -5.56
CA GLY A 66 -6.84 -5.29 -6.97
C GLY A 66 -7.53 -6.38 -7.77
N HIS A 67 -7.85 -6.09 -9.02
CA HIS A 67 -8.53 -7.03 -9.92
C HIS A 67 -8.19 -6.73 -11.37
N TYR A 68 -8.42 -7.70 -12.25
CA TYR A 68 -8.36 -7.46 -13.68
C TYR A 68 -9.70 -6.95 -14.20
N ALA A 69 -9.65 -5.93 -15.05
CA ALA A 69 -10.81 -5.41 -15.77
C ALA A 69 -10.56 -5.44 -17.28
N PRO A 70 -11.60 -5.66 -18.11
CA PRO A 70 -11.48 -5.54 -19.55
C PRO A 70 -11.21 -4.08 -19.94
N ARG A 71 -10.34 -3.88 -20.94
CA ARG A 71 -10.08 -2.59 -21.57
C ARG A 71 -10.87 -2.41 -22.86
#